data_AF-A0A520A2P4-F1
#
_entry.id   AF-A0A520A2P4-F1
#
_cell.length_a   1.000
_cell.length_b   1.000
_cell.length_c   1.000
_cell.angle_alpha   90.00
_cell.angle_beta   90.00
_cell.angle_gamma   90.00
#
_symmetry.space_group_name_H-M   'P 1'
#
loop_
_entity.id
_entity.type
_entity.pdbx_description
1 polymer ?
#
loop_
_entity_poly.entity_id
_entity_poly.type
_entity_poly.pdbx_seq_one_letter_code
_entity_poly.pdbx_strand_id
1 'polypeptide(L)' 'MEQLLLLLIFLPLVGAVVTTFSGNAAKHVALCSSIVSLVLTLTLVGSFSPDASTQFVVNYPWIQDLGISFHAGKPI' A
#
# COMPACT_ATOMS: atom_id res chain seq x y z
N MET A 1 -0.56 12.25 1.34
CA MET A 1 -0.90 11.23 0.32
C MET A 1 0.06 10.04 0.44
N GLU A 2 1.27 10.25 0.94
CA GLU A 2 2.23 9.20 1.34
C GLU A 2 1.61 8.08 2.19
N GLN A 3 0.70 8.40 3.12
CA GLN A 3 0.04 7.42 3.99
C GLN A 3 -0.89 6.48 3.22
N LEU A 4 -1.45 6.94 2.10
CA LEU A 4 -2.28 6.14 1.21
C LEU A 4 -1.45 5.02 0.54
N LEU A 5 -0.17 5.30 0.25
CA LEU A 5 0.75 4.30 -0.28
C LEU A 5 1.07 3.22 0.76
N LEU A 6 1.28 3.59 2.02
CA LEU A 6 1.41 2.61 3.10
C LEU A 6 0.15 1.76 3.25
N LEU A 7 -1.03 2.39 3.24
CA LEU A 7 -2.29 1.68 3.33
C LEU A 7 -2.44 0.71 2.15
N LEU A 8 -2.11 1.13 0.92
CA LEU A 8 -2.17 0.26 -0.26
C LEU A 8 -1.23 -0.95 -0.16
N ILE A 9 -0.05 -0.79 0.48
CA ILE A 9 0.91 -1.88 0.68
C ILE A 9 0.42 -2.86 1.78
N PHE A 10 -0.09 -2.34 2.89
CA PHE A 10 -0.43 -3.18 4.05
C PHE A 10 -1.86 -3.73 4.03
N LEU A 11 -2.80 -3.06 3.36
CA LEU A 11 -4.20 -3.51 3.23
C LEU A 11 -4.33 -4.92 2.63
N PRO A 12 -3.66 -5.27 1.50
CA PRO A 12 -3.74 -6.64 0.97
C PRO A 12 -3.11 -7.67 1.91
N LEU A 13 -2.11 -7.29 2.72
CA LEU A 13 -1.52 -8.17 3.72
C LEU A 13 -2.52 -8.48 4.85
N VAL A 14 -3.19 -7.44 5.36
CA VAL A 14 -4.28 -7.61 6.34
C VAL A 14 -5.43 -8.42 5.73
N GLY A 15 -5.80 -8.13 4.48
CA GLY A 15 -6.81 -8.85 3.74
C GLY A 15 -6.49 -10.34 3.60
N ALA A 16 -5.24 -10.69 3.33
CA ALA A 16 -4.77 -12.06 3.27
C ALA A 16 -4.92 -12.78 4.62
N VAL A 17 -4.45 -12.15 5.71
CA VAL A 17 -4.58 -12.71 7.08
C VAL A 17 -6.05 -12.95 7.44
N VAL A 18 -6.93 -11.97 7.21
CA VAL A 18 -8.36 -12.11 7.50
C VAL A 18 -8.98 -13.21 6.63
N THR A 19 -8.60 -13.29 5.34
CA THR A 19 -9.07 -14.33 4.42
C THR A 19 -8.73 -15.73 4.92
N THR A 20 -7.53 -15.95 5.47
CA THR A 20 -7.10 -17.25 6.02
C THR A 20 -8.06 -17.78 7.09
N PHE A 21 -8.63 -16.89 7.92
CA PHE A 21 -9.55 -17.28 8.99
C PHE A 21 -11.03 -17.22 8.61
N SER A 22 -11.37 -16.86 7.36
CA SER A 22 -12.75 -16.58 6.94
C SER A 22 -13.56 -17.80 6.49
N GLY A 23 -12.96 -18.99 6.44
CA GLY A 23 -13.65 -20.24 6.07
C GLY A 23 -14.42 -20.13 4.73
N ASN A 24 -15.71 -20.44 4.74
CA ASN A 24 -16.57 -20.37 3.55
C ASN A 24 -16.74 -18.94 2.98
N ALA A 25 -16.52 -17.91 3.80
CA ALA A 25 -16.59 -16.51 3.37
C ALA A 25 -15.29 -16.01 2.72
N ALA A 26 -14.20 -16.79 2.74
CA ALA A 26 -12.88 -16.38 2.26
C ALA A 26 -12.89 -15.77 0.85
N LYS A 27 -13.68 -16.34 -0.07
CA LYS A 27 -13.83 -15.80 -1.44
C LYS A 27 -14.37 -14.37 -1.45
N HIS A 28 -15.40 -14.09 -0.64
CA HIS A 28 -16.02 -12.77 -0.58
C HIS A 28 -15.11 -11.76 0.13
N VAL A 29 -14.42 -12.20 1.20
CA VAL A 29 -13.47 -11.36 1.94
C VAL A 29 -12.27 -10.96 1.07
N ALA A 30 -11.69 -11.91 0.34
CA ALA A 30 -10.60 -11.63 -0.60
C ALA A 30 -11.03 -10.69 -1.73
N LEU A 31 -12.25 -10.87 -2.25
CA LEU A 31 -12.82 -10.00 -3.28
C LEU A 31 -13.00 -8.57 -2.76
N CYS A 32 -13.60 -8.40 -1.57
CA CYS A 32 -13.75 -7.09 -0.94
C CYS A 32 -12.40 -6.41 -0.71
N SER A 33 -11.41 -7.13 -0.17
CA SER A 33 -10.06 -6.59 0.03
C SER A 33 -9.42 -6.13 -1.29
N SER A 34 -9.61 -6.89 -2.37
CA SER A 34 -9.10 -6.54 -3.70
C SER A 34 -9.79 -5.31 -4.28
N ILE A 35 -11.11 -5.19 -4.13
CA ILE A 35 -11.88 -4.02 -4.57
C ILE A 35 -11.44 -2.76 -3.82
N VAL A 36 -11.29 -2.83 -2.50
CA VAL A 36 -10.80 -1.69 -1.72
C VAL A 36 -9.39 -1.28 -2.18
N SER A 37 -8.49 -2.25 -2.38
CA SER A 37 -7.14 -2.00 -2.90
C SER A 37 -7.16 -1.32 -4.28
N LEU A 38 -8.07 -1.75 -5.16
CA LEU A 38 -8.24 -1.16 -6.49
C LEU A 38 -8.69 0.30 -6.41
N VAL A 39 -9.67 0.62 -5.55
CA VAL A 39 -10.16 2.00 -5.38
C VAL A 39 -9.04 2.92 -4.87
N LEU A 40 -8.25 2.46 -3.90
CA LEU A 40 -7.10 3.23 -3.39
C LEU A 40 -6.05 3.44 -4.49
N THR A 41 -5.81 2.42 -5.32
CA THR A 41 -4.89 2.51 -6.48
C THR A 41 -5.38 3.56 -7.49
N LEU A 42 -6.67 3.53 -7.86
CA LEU A 42 -7.25 4.52 -8.77
C LEU A 42 -7.17 5.94 -8.21
N THR A 43 -7.36 6.10 -6.90
CA THR A 43 -7.22 7.40 -6.22
C THR A 43 -5.78 7.93 -6.29
N LEU A 44 -4.79 7.05 -6.09
CA LEU A 44 -3.37 7.38 -6.25
C LEU A 44 -3.04 7.79 -7.69
N VAL A 45 -3.51 7.03 -8.67
CA VAL A 45 -3.30 7.35 -10.10
C VAL A 45 -3.96 8.66 -10.49
N GLY A 46 -5.20 8.91 -10.03
CA GLY A 46 -5.91 10.16 -10.32
C GLY A 46 -5.28 11.39 -9.66
N SER A 47 -4.51 11.20 -8.59
CA SER A 47 -3.81 12.28 -7.88
C SER A 47 -2.33 12.40 -8.30
N PHE A 48 -1.85 11.51 -9.17
CA PHE A 48 -0.48 11.53 -9.67
C PHE A 48 -0.30 12.71 -10.62
N SER A 49 0.70 13.56 -10.35
CA SER A 49 1.08 14.63 -11.27
C SER A 49 2.35 14.23 -12.03
N PRO A 50 2.33 14.13 -13.36
CA PRO A 50 3.48 13.70 -14.16
C PRO A 50 4.51 14.83 -14.30
N ASP A 51 5.09 15.25 -13.18
CA ASP A 51 6.14 16.25 -13.08
C ASP A 51 7.46 15.59 -12.63
N ALA A 52 8.58 16.31 -12.74
CA ALA A 52 9.90 15.85 -12.28
C ALA A 52 10.07 15.94 -10.75
N SER A 53 8.98 15.83 -9.98
CA SER A 53 8.99 15.79 -8.53
C SER A 53 8.86 14.35 -8.02
N THR A 54 9.54 14.07 -6.90
CA THR A 54 9.32 12.83 -6.16
C THR A 54 7.95 12.87 -5.49
N GLN A 55 7.10 11.89 -5.78
CA GLN A 55 5.74 11.82 -5.25
C GLN A 55 5.53 10.52 -4.47
N PHE A 56 4.69 10.61 -3.44
CA PHE A 56 4.31 9.46 -2.60
C PHE A 56 5.52 8.79 -1.94
N VAL A 57 6.49 9.59 -1.48
CA VAL A 57 7.71 9.09 -0.85
C VAL A 57 7.47 8.85 0.63
N VAL A 58 7.66 7.61 1.01
CA VAL A 58 7.70 7.17 2.40
C VAL A 58 9.12 6.74 2.70
N ASN A 59 9.76 7.46 3.61
CA ASN A 59 11.10 7.13 4.09
C ASN A 59 11.09 7.04 5.61
N TYR A 60 11.01 5.82 6.14
CA TYR A 60 11.09 5.57 7.57
C TYR A 60 12.35 4.81 7.92
N PRO A 61 13.12 5.22 8.94
CA PRO A 61 14.25 4.44 9.42
C PRO A 61 13.75 3.09 9.93
N TRP A 62 14.33 1.99 9.43
CA TRP A 62 14.00 0.64 9.89
C TRP A 62 15.05 0.17 10.90
N ILE A 63 16.33 0.14 10.51
CA ILE A 63 17.45 -0.22 11.38
C ILE A 63 18.48 0.89 11.30
N GLN A 64 18.37 1.85 12.24
CA GLN A 64 19.18 3.06 12.26
C GLN A 64 20.67 2.76 12.36
N ASP A 65 21.05 1.81 13.20
CA ASP A 65 22.45 1.42 13.41
C ASP A 65 23.11 0.83 12.15
N LEU A 66 22.31 0.32 11.21
CA LEU A 66 22.77 -0.23 9.93
C LEU A 66 22.53 0.73 8.76
N GLY A 67 21.97 1.92 9.00
CA GLY A 67 21.58 2.87 7.94
C GLY A 67 20.45 2.36 7.04
N ILE A 68 19.66 1.37 7.49
CA ILE A 68 18.59 0.77 6.68
C ILE A 68 17.29 1.55 6.90
N SER A 69 16.71 2.03 5.81
CA SER A 69 15.42 2.71 5.81
C SER A 69 14.44 2.02 4.86
N PHE A 70 13.17 1.97 5.26
CA PHE A 70 12.07 1.65 4.38
C PHE A 70 11.83 2.85 3.46
N HIS A 71 12.34 2.76 2.24
CA HIS A 71 12.13 3.76 1.20
C HIS A 71 11.15 3.21 0.17
N ALA A 72 9.98 3.82 0.07
CA ALA A 72 8.95 3.49 -0.91
C ALA A 72 8.49 4.76 -1.62
N GLY A 73 8.29 4.70 -2.94
CA GLY A 73 8.03 5.86 -3.79
C GLY A 73 8.98 5.87 -4.98
N LYS A 74 8.76 6.78 -5.95
CA LYS A 74 9.64 6.90 -7.12
C LYS A 74 10.80 7.86 -6.80
N PRO A 75 12.05 7.39 -6.69
CA PRO A 75 13.21 8.27 -6.80
C PRO A 75 13.36 8.67 -8.27
N ILE A 76 13.67 9.94 -8.51
CA ILE A 76 14.11 10.43 -9.82
C ILE A 76 15.62 10.24 -9.91
#